data_AF-A0A9D6J7Z9-F1
#
_entry.id   AF-A0A9D6J7Z9-F1
#
_cell.length_a   1.000
_cell.length_b   1.000
_cell.length_c   1.000
_cell.angle_alpha   90.00
_cell.angle_beta   90.00
_cell.angle_gamma   90.00
#
_symmetry.space_group_name_H-M   'P 1'
#
loop_
_entity.id
_entity.type
_entity.pdbx_description
1 polymer ?
#
loop_
_entity_poly.entity_id
_entity_poly.type
_entity_poly.pdbx_seq_one_letter_code
_entity_poly.pdbx_strand_id
1 'polypeptide(L)'
;MKYPFPISVIIHKLDETSDPIAHFIQLGNLFEVTLRFLASLTLGSLFHIREKRNIDVPEKVLTGLVKPSLGHWCQVLHSIPKCLGEAGNVPIPEILSLTIPNEQPLELTRSFHEIQIFLGKKNEGVPKKFSLAAFFDLLVAFRNKTKAHGAIQNNLSS
;
A
#
# COMPACT_ATOMS: atom_id res chain seq x y z
N MET A 1 2.83 15.86 -18.03
CA MET A 1 2.74 14.53 -17.38
C MET A 1 1.71 14.59 -16.26
N LYS A 2 0.84 13.58 -16.12
CA LYS A 2 -0.22 13.53 -15.09
C LYS A 2 0.20 12.85 -13.77
N TYR A 3 1.29 12.08 -13.74
CA TYR A 3 1.72 11.29 -12.58
C TYR A 3 3.20 11.48 -12.22
N PRO A 4 3.63 11.25 -10.96
CA PRO A 4 5.04 11.25 -10.56
C PRO A 4 5.88 10.24 -11.35
N PHE A 5 7.14 10.59 -11.61
CA PHE A 5 8.03 9.82 -12.50
C PHE A 5 8.06 8.30 -12.18
N PRO A 6 8.29 7.84 -10.94
CA PRO A 6 8.33 6.40 -10.64
C PRO A 6 7.02 5.66 -10.97
N ILE A 7 5.88 6.31 -10.78
CA ILE A 7 4.56 5.74 -11.07
C ILE A 7 4.34 5.70 -12.59
N SER A 8 4.69 6.80 -13.28
CA SER A 8 4.54 6.90 -14.74
C SER A 8 5.32 5.82 -15.51
N VAL A 9 6.51 5.45 -15.04
CA VAL A 9 7.32 4.38 -15.65
C VAL A 9 6.63 3.02 -15.55
N ILE A 10 5.96 2.73 -14.43
CA ILE A 10 5.24 1.45 -14.29
C ILE A 10 3.94 1.45 -15.09
N ILE A 11 3.23 2.57 -15.16
CA ILE A 11 2.03 2.70 -16.01
C ILE A 11 2.38 2.46 -17.48
N HIS A 12 3.46 3.06 -17.99
CA HIS A 12 3.90 2.82 -19.37
C HIS A 12 4.19 1.34 -19.63
N LYS A 13 4.88 0.67 -18.70
CA LYS A 13 5.14 -0.77 -18.80
C LYS A 13 3.86 -1.60 -18.77
N LEU A 14 2.87 -1.19 -17.99
CA LEU A 14 1.56 -1.86 -17.95
C LEU A 14 0.85 -1.78 -19.30
N ASP A 15 0.84 -0.60 -19.93
CA ASP A 15 0.21 -0.37 -21.23
C ASP A 15 0.88 -1.20 -22.35
N GLU A 16 2.18 -1.46 -22.22
CA GLU A 16 2.96 -2.27 -23.18
C GLU A 16 2.89 -3.79 -22.90
N THR A 17 2.35 -4.21 -21.75
CA THR A 17 2.37 -5.62 -21.34
C THR A 17 1.10 -6.34 -21.77
N SER A 18 1.20 -7.19 -22.79
CA SER A 18 0.10 -8.03 -23.29
C SER A 18 -0.04 -9.39 -22.58
N ASP A 19 1.04 -9.93 -22.02
CA ASP A 19 1.00 -11.20 -21.29
C ASP A 19 0.25 -11.05 -19.95
N PRO A 20 -0.81 -11.82 -19.68
CA PRO A 20 -1.62 -11.65 -18.47
C PRO A 20 -0.84 -11.84 -17.16
N ILE A 21 0.13 -12.75 -17.11
CA ILE A 21 0.92 -13.02 -15.90
C ILE A 21 1.86 -11.85 -15.63
N ALA A 22 2.60 -11.41 -16.65
CA ALA A 22 3.45 -10.24 -16.57
C ALA A 22 2.64 -8.99 -16.22
N HIS A 23 1.44 -8.83 -16.79
CA HIS A 23 0.55 -7.72 -16.49
C HIS A 23 0.17 -7.70 -15.00
N PHE A 24 -0.23 -8.86 -14.46
CA PHE A 24 -0.51 -9.01 -13.03
C PHE A 24 0.70 -8.68 -12.14
N ILE A 25 1.91 -9.11 -12.52
CA ILE A 25 3.14 -8.75 -11.81
C ILE A 25 3.36 -7.23 -11.82
N GLN A 26 3.13 -6.57 -12.95
CA GLN A 26 3.26 -5.12 -13.06
C GLN A 26 2.21 -4.37 -12.23
N LEU A 27 0.99 -4.88 -12.10
CA LEU A 27 -0.01 -4.32 -11.18
C LEU A 27 0.49 -4.38 -9.73
N GLY A 28 1.13 -5.50 -9.35
CA GLY A 28 1.80 -5.62 -8.05
C GLY A 28 2.92 -4.60 -7.87
N ASN A 29 3.75 -4.37 -8.90
CA ASN A 29 4.81 -3.36 -8.87
C ASN A 29 4.24 -1.94 -8.76
N LEU A 30 3.16 -1.64 -9.49
CA LEU A 30 2.48 -0.35 -9.45
C LEU A 30 1.97 -0.06 -8.03
N PHE A 31 1.36 -1.05 -7.40
CA PHE A 31 0.97 -0.97 -6.00
C PHE A 31 2.18 -0.70 -5.08
N GLU A 32 3.25 -1.49 -5.18
CA GLU A 32 4.42 -1.31 -4.30
C GLU A 32 5.06 0.09 -4.46
N VAL A 33 5.16 0.60 -5.70
CA VAL A 33 5.72 1.94 -5.98
C VAL A 33 4.79 3.03 -5.46
N THR A 34 3.47 2.89 -5.66
CA THR A 34 2.49 3.85 -5.16
C THR A 34 2.52 3.93 -3.64
N LEU A 35 2.55 2.78 -2.96
CA LEU A 35 2.64 2.70 -1.50
C LEU A 35 3.89 3.41 -0.98
N ARG A 36 5.07 3.10 -1.55
CA ARG A 36 6.34 3.72 -1.15
C ARG A 36 6.36 5.22 -1.43
N PHE A 37 5.79 5.65 -2.56
CA PHE A 37 5.71 7.06 -2.91
C PHE A 37 4.88 7.83 -1.88
N LEU A 38 3.68 7.35 -1.56
CA LEU A 38 2.83 7.97 -0.54
C LEU A 38 3.52 7.98 0.84
N ALA A 39 4.12 6.86 1.24
CA ALA A 39 4.84 6.77 2.52
C ALA A 39 6.03 7.75 2.59
N SER A 40 6.74 7.95 1.47
CA SER A 40 7.84 8.91 1.37
C SER A 40 7.37 10.35 1.50
N LEU A 41 6.23 10.69 0.88
CA LEU A 41 5.61 12.00 1.07
C LEU A 41 5.23 12.23 2.53
N THR A 42 4.64 11.22 3.18
CA THR A 42 4.28 11.28 4.60
C THR A 42 5.51 11.48 5.50
N LEU A 43 6.62 10.78 5.23
CA LEU A 43 7.90 11.00 5.92
C LEU A 43 8.45 12.40 5.68
N GLY A 44 8.37 12.90 4.43
CA GLY A 44 8.79 14.26 4.10
C GLY A 44 8.01 15.32 4.88
N SER A 45 6.67 15.16 4.97
CA SER A 45 5.84 16.03 5.81
C SER A 45 6.25 15.96 7.28
N LEU A 46 6.54 14.76 7.79
CA LEU A 46 7.00 14.59 9.15
C LEU A 46 8.30 15.35 9.41
N PHE A 47 9.34 15.14 8.61
CA PHE A 47 10.63 15.81 8.83
C PHE A 47 10.51 17.32 8.72
N HIS A 48 9.71 17.81 7.76
CA HIS A 48 9.47 19.25 7.60
C HIS A 48 8.78 19.90 8.80
N ILE A 49 7.82 19.22 9.42
CA ILE A 49 7.07 19.76 10.56
C ILE A 49 7.84 19.53 11.87
N ARG A 50 8.51 18.39 12.02
CA ARG A 50 9.27 18.01 13.22
C ARG A 50 10.32 19.05 13.56
N GLU A 51 11.04 19.57 12.56
CA GLU A 51 12.01 20.67 12.74
C GLU A 51 11.39 21.92 13.39
N LYS A 52 10.10 22.16 13.17
CA LYS A 52 9.41 23.38 13.62
C LYS A 52 8.64 23.20 14.93
N ARG A 53 8.23 21.98 15.27
CA ARG A 53 7.21 21.73 16.32
C ARG A 53 7.59 20.67 17.35
N ASN A 54 8.80 20.12 17.29
CA ASN A 54 9.31 19.11 18.23
C ASN A 54 8.34 17.91 18.39
N ILE A 55 7.84 17.39 17.26
CA ILE A 55 6.88 16.28 17.23
C ILE A 55 7.58 14.98 17.64
N ASP A 56 7.01 14.28 18.61
CA ASP A 56 7.43 12.96 19.01
C ASP A 56 6.94 11.90 18.01
N VAL A 57 7.85 11.04 17.58
CA VAL A 57 7.59 10.00 16.57
C VAL A 57 8.04 8.69 17.17
N PRO A 58 7.19 7.65 17.17
CA PRO A 58 7.59 6.35 17.69
C PRO A 58 8.87 5.87 17.02
N GLU A 59 9.91 5.63 17.82
CA GLU A 59 11.24 5.22 17.33
C GLU A 59 11.19 3.96 16.45
N LYS A 60 10.22 3.08 16.71
CA LYS A 60 9.93 1.88 15.90
C LYS A 60 9.58 2.19 14.43
N VAL A 61 9.00 3.37 14.16
CA VAL A 61 8.69 3.81 12.79
C VAL A 61 9.95 4.29 12.08
N LEU A 62 10.92 4.87 12.78
CA LEU A 62 12.14 5.42 12.19
C LEU A 62 13.25 4.35 12.05
N THR A 63 13.40 3.47 13.04
CA THR A 63 14.43 2.42 13.06
C THR A 63 14.25 1.40 11.94
N GLY A 64 13.01 1.16 11.48
CA GLY A 64 12.73 0.24 10.38
C GLY A 64 13.06 0.80 8.97
N LEU A 65 13.44 2.08 8.84
CA LEU A 65 13.70 2.72 7.55
C LEU A 65 15.03 2.32 6.89
N VAL A 66 15.93 1.63 7.60
CA VAL A 66 17.23 1.18 7.04
C VAL A 66 17.04 0.07 6.00
N LYS A 67 16.13 -0.87 6.26
CA LYS A 67 15.73 -1.95 5.33
C LYS A 67 14.21 -2.19 5.43
N PRO A 68 13.40 -1.24 4.95
CA PRO A 68 11.98 -1.23 5.21
C PRO A 68 11.27 -2.30 4.39
N SER A 69 10.56 -3.19 5.09
CA SER A 69 9.65 -4.15 4.46
C SER A 69 8.44 -3.43 3.87
N LEU A 70 7.69 -4.09 2.99
CA LEU A 70 6.44 -3.52 2.45
C LEU A 70 5.42 -3.21 3.57
N GLY A 71 5.36 -4.08 4.58
CA GLY A 71 4.53 -3.84 5.78
C GLY A 71 4.99 -2.62 6.57
N HIS A 72 6.30 -2.37 6.64
CA HIS A 72 6.82 -1.17 7.29
C HIS A 72 6.43 0.12 6.55
N TRP A 73 6.51 0.13 5.20
CA TRP A 73 6.02 1.25 4.40
C TRP A 73 4.53 1.52 4.60
N CYS A 74 3.73 0.47 4.75
CA CYS A 74 2.32 0.61 5.09
C CYS A 74 2.13 1.16 6.50
N GLN A 75 2.90 0.69 7.48
CA GLN A 75 2.87 1.21 8.85
C GLN A 75 3.22 2.70 8.92
N VAL A 76 4.16 3.17 8.09
CA VAL A 76 4.51 4.59 7.95
C VAL A 76 3.27 5.41 7.58
N LEU A 77 2.50 4.96 6.59
CA LEU A 77 1.25 5.60 6.17
C LEU A 77 0.19 5.64 7.28
N HIS A 78 0.12 4.62 8.13
CA HIS A 78 -0.89 4.59 9.21
C HIS A 78 -0.47 5.40 10.45
N SER A 79 0.82 5.42 10.77
CA SER A 79 1.30 5.90 12.07
C SER A 79 1.64 7.38 12.05
N ILE A 80 2.32 7.85 11.00
CA ILE A 80 2.81 9.23 10.94
C ILE A 80 1.68 10.26 10.88
N PRO A 81 0.59 10.07 10.10
CA PRO A 81 -0.56 10.97 10.15
C PRO A 81 -1.11 11.17 11.56
N LYS A 82 -1.15 10.10 12.38
CA LYS A 82 -1.63 10.17 13.76
C LYS A 82 -0.69 10.97 14.65
N CYS A 83 0.63 10.87 14.44
CA CYS A 83 1.63 11.67 15.15
C CYS A 83 1.58 13.16 14.78
N LEU A 84 1.24 13.45 13.52
CA LEU A 84 1.15 14.82 13.01
C LEU A 84 -0.14 15.54 13.48
N GLY A 85 -1.19 14.79 13.83
CA GLY A 85 -2.43 15.33 14.37
C GLY A 85 -3.01 16.46 13.51
N GLU A 86 -3.56 17.49 14.15
CA GLU A 86 -3.99 18.74 13.48
C GLU A 86 -2.81 19.68 13.14
N ALA A 87 -1.61 19.37 13.63
CA ALA A 87 -0.44 20.24 13.50
C ALA A 87 0.19 20.20 12.10
N GLY A 88 -0.19 19.23 11.27
CA GLY A 88 0.25 19.13 9.89
C GLY A 88 -0.93 19.12 8.94
N ASN A 89 -0.98 20.09 8.03
CA ASN A 89 -1.64 19.91 6.73
C ASN A 89 -0.88 18.83 5.96
N VAL A 90 -1.04 17.58 6.37
CA VAL A 90 -0.51 16.44 5.64
C VAL A 90 -1.53 16.19 4.52
N PRO A 91 -1.14 16.15 3.24
CA PRO A 91 -2.09 15.91 2.15
C PRO A 91 -2.66 14.48 2.13
N ILE A 92 -2.13 13.59 2.96
CA ILE A 92 -2.30 12.13 2.89
C ILE A 92 -3.31 11.50 3.88
N PRO A 93 -3.57 12.03 5.10
CA PRO A 93 -4.55 11.46 6.02
C PRO A 93 -5.96 11.44 5.42
N GLU A 94 -6.33 12.47 4.66
CA GLU A 94 -7.62 12.55 3.96
C GLU A 94 -7.77 11.44 2.92
N ILE A 95 -6.68 11.08 2.22
CA ILE A 95 -6.70 10.04 1.19
C ILE A 95 -6.88 8.65 1.81
N LEU A 96 -6.27 8.38 2.96
CA LEU A 96 -6.37 7.08 3.63
C LEU A 96 -7.73 6.86 4.31
N SER A 97 -8.40 7.94 4.72
CA SER A 97 -9.77 7.90 5.26
C SER A 97 -10.83 7.86 4.17
N LEU A 98 -10.46 8.03 2.88
CA LEU A 98 -11.38 7.84 1.76
C LEU A 98 -12.03 6.47 1.87
N THR A 99 -13.34 6.52 2.01
CA THR A 99 -14.18 5.34 2.07
C THR A 99 -14.65 5.05 0.65
N ILE A 100 -14.37 3.85 0.18
CA ILE A 100 -14.82 3.41 -1.14
C ILE A 100 -16.25 2.85 -0.95
N PRO A 101 -17.28 3.50 -1.52
CA PRO A 101 -18.65 3.02 -1.42
C PRO A 101 -18.84 1.80 -2.32
N ASN A 102 -19.71 0.87 -1.92
CA ASN A 102 -20.04 -0.31 -2.73
C ASN A 102 -20.78 0.01 -4.05
N GLU A 103 -21.12 1.26 -4.28
CA GLU A 103 -21.97 1.69 -5.41
C GLU A 103 -21.16 1.93 -6.71
N GLN A 104 -19.81 1.88 -6.69
CA GLN A 104 -18.93 1.83 -7.88
C GLN A 104 -17.51 1.29 -7.55
N PRO A 105 -16.80 0.61 -8.49
CA PRO A 105 -17.21 -0.45 -9.41
C PRO A 105 -17.31 -1.80 -8.69
N LEU A 106 -18.25 -2.66 -9.10
CA LEU A 106 -18.45 -4.02 -8.56
C LEU A 106 -17.15 -4.84 -8.51
N GLU A 107 -16.25 -4.60 -9.46
CA GLU A 107 -14.99 -5.29 -9.66
C GLU A 107 -13.99 -5.05 -8.52
N LEU A 108 -13.95 -3.83 -7.97
CA LEU A 108 -13.01 -3.51 -6.89
C LEU A 108 -13.44 -4.17 -5.58
N THR A 109 -14.73 -4.06 -5.24
CA THR A 109 -15.29 -4.73 -4.07
C THR A 109 -15.19 -6.26 -4.18
N ARG A 110 -15.43 -6.81 -5.39
CA ARG A 110 -15.24 -8.24 -5.66
C ARG A 110 -13.78 -8.67 -5.49
N SER A 111 -12.84 -7.92 -6.07
CA SER A 111 -11.41 -8.20 -5.95
C SER A 111 -10.96 -8.15 -4.49
N PHE A 112 -11.44 -7.17 -3.72
CA PHE A 112 -11.21 -7.08 -2.28
C PHE A 112 -11.66 -8.36 -1.57
N HIS A 113 -12.89 -8.80 -1.84
CA HIS A 113 -13.45 -10.00 -1.23
C HIS A 113 -12.71 -11.29 -1.63
N GLU A 114 -12.37 -11.44 -2.92
CA GLU A 114 -11.60 -12.60 -3.42
C GLU A 114 -10.23 -12.69 -2.76
N ILE A 115 -9.56 -11.55 -2.55
CA ILE A 115 -8.28 -11.50 -1.82
C ILE A 115 -8.49 -11.87 -0.33
N GLN A 116 -9.55 -11.40 0.32
CA GLN A 116 -9.86 -11.81 1.70
C GLN A 116 -10.08 -13.33 1.82
N ILE A 117 -10.82 -13.93 0.88
CA ILE A 117 -11.04 -15.38 0.82
C ILE A 117 -9.70 -16.10 0.65
N PHE A 118 -8.87 -15.66 -0.30
CA PHE A 118 -7.53 -16.23 -0.53
C PHE A 118 -6.64 -16.15 0.72
N LEU A 119 -6.75 -15.07 1.48
CA LEU A 119 -6.04 -14.89 2.75
C LEU A 119 -6.61 -15.73 3.90
N GLY A 120 -7.76 -16.40 3.72
CA GLY A 120 -8.35 -17.31 4.68
C GLY A 120 -9.40 -16.65 5.59
N LYS A 121 -9.87 -15.43 5.29
CA LYS A 121 -10.88 -14.70 6.08
C LYS A 121 -12.31 -15.16 5.76
N LYS A 122 -12.55 -16.48 5.80
CA LYS A 122 -13.70 -17.17 5.17
C LYS A 122 -15.12 -16.79 5.64
N ASN A 123 -15.28 -15.89 6.62
CA ASN A 123 -16.60 -15.53 7.18
C ASN A 123 -16.87 -14.01 7.22
N GLU A 124 -15.99 -13.19 6.65
CA GLU A 124 -16.26 -11.76 6.49
C GLU A 124 -17.05 -11.61 5.18
N GLY A 125 -18.37 -11.43 5.27
CA GLY A 125 -19.18 -11.10 4.10
C GLY A 125 -18.64 -9.87 3.36
N VAL A 126 -19.05 -9.68 2.10
CA VAL A 126 -18.58 -8.55 1.29
C VAL A 126 -18.82 -7.23 2.03
N PRO A 127 -17.76 -6.49 2.42
CA PRO A 127 -17.94 -5.28 3.20
C PRO A 127 -18.67 -4.23 2.38
N LYS A 128 -19.71 -3.61 2.96
CA LYS A 128 -20.48 -2.54 2.30
C LYS A 128 -19.64 -1.28 2.02
N LYS A 129 -18.56 -1.09 2.77
CA LYS A 129 -17.61 0.02 2.65
C LYS A 129 -16.28 -0.44 3.22
N PHE A 130 -15.18 -0.01 2.63
CA PHE A 130 -13.84 -0.17 3.20
C PHE A 130 -13.02 1.10 2.96
N SER A 131 -12.05 1.35 3.84
CA SER A 131 -11.12 2.46 3.68
C SER A 131 -9.99 2.09 2.74
N LEU A 132 -9.41 3.09 2.07
CA LEU A 132 -8.21 2.88 1.28
C LEU A 132 -7.05 2.32 2.13
N ALA A 133 -6.99 2.70 3.41
CA ALA A 133 -6.07 2.13 4.38
C ALA A 133 -6.23 0.60 4.53
N ALA A 134 -7.46 0.12 4.70
CA ALA A 134 -7.77 -1.31 4.78
C ALA A 134 -7.44 -2.05 3.47
N PHE A 135 -7.59 -1.38 2.33
CA PHE A 135 -7.20 -1.93 1.04
C PHE A 135 -5.68 -2.10 0.90
N PHE A 136 -4.90 -1.11 1.34
CA PHE A 136 -3.44 -1.24 1.37
C PHE A 136 -3.00 -2.38 2.29
N ASP A 137 -3.58 -2.51 3.48
CA ASP A 137 -3.28 -3.61 4.40
C ASP A 137 -3.55 -4.98 3.74
N LEU A 138 -4.69 -5.09 3.06
CA LEU A 138 -5.08 -6.29 2.33
C LEU A 138 -4.07 -6.65 1.22
N LEU A 139 -3.68 -5.67 0.41
CA LEU A 139 -2.71 -5.86 -0.68
C LEU A 139 -1.31 -6.21 -0.17
N VAL A 140 -0.87 -5.60 0.95
CA VAL A 140 0.39 -5.98 1.60
C VAL A 140 0.34 -7.43 2.06
N ALA A 141 -0.74 -7.85 2.73
CA ALA A 141 -0.92 -9.22 3.18
C ALA A 141 -0.92 -10.21 2.01
N PHE A 142 -1.66 -9.89 0.95
CA PHE A 142 -1.70 -10.66 -0.29
C PHE A 142 -0.31 -10.81 -0.93
N ARG A 143 0.41 -9.69 -1.11
CA ARG A 143 1.77 -9.68 -1.66
C ARG A 143 2.73 -10.51 -0.82
N ASN A 144 2.67 -10.38 0.50
CA ASN A 144 3.55 -11.13 1.39
C ASN A 144 3.27 -12.64 1.31
N LYS A 145 2.00 -13.05 1.24
CA LYS A 145 1.63 -14.47 1.08
C LYS A 145 2.10 -15.05 -0.26
N THR A 146 1.90 -14.31 -1.36
CA THR A 146 2.24 -14.77 -2.72
C THR A 146 3.74 -14.79 -2.99
N LYS A 147 4.49 -13.75 -2.60
CA LYS A 147 5.95 -13.71 -2.81
C LYS A 147 6.73 -14.59 -1.81
N ALA A 148 6.22 -14.82 -0.59
CA ALA A 148 6.90 -15.70 0.36
C ALA A 148 6.79 -17.20 -0.03
N HIS A 149 5.72 -17.61 -0.72
CA HIS A 149 5.56 -19.00 -1.18
C HIS A 149 6.29 -19.29 -2.52
N GLY A 150 6.65 -18.25 -3.29
CA GLY A 150 7.49 -18.40 -4.48
C GLY A 150 8.94 -18.84 -4.19
N ALA A 151 9.40 -18.72 -2.94
CA ALA A 151 10.72 -19.22 -2.53
C ALA A 151 10.77 -20.75 -2.38
N ILE A 152 9.63 -21.45 -2.33
CA ILE A 152 9.57 -22.90 -2.10
C ILE A 152 9.57 -23.70 -3.43
N GLN A 153 9.30 -23.07 -4.57
CA GLN A 153 9.26 -23.78 -5.87
C GLN A 153 10.63 -23.96 -6.56
N ASN A 154 11.72 -23.43 -6.02
CA ASN A 154 13.08 -23.68 -6.53
C ASN A 154 13.76 -24.94 -5.96
N ASN A 155 13.07 -25.72 -5.12
CA ASN A 155 13.61 -26.98 -4.56
C ASN A 155 12.96 -28.24 -5.14
N LEU A 156 12.30 -28.16 -6.30
CA LEU A 156 11.91 -29.34 -7.09
C LEU A 156 12.76 -29.39 -8.36
N SER A 157 14.07 -29.53 -8.16
CA SER A 157 15.06 -29.85 -9.19
C SER A 157 16.25 -30.51 -8.50
N SER A 158 16.02 -31.74 -8.01
CA SER A 158 17.05 -32.66 -7.55
C SER A 158 16.52 -34.07 -7.69
#